data_AF-A0A9P7BVX6-F1
#
_entry.id   AF-A0A9P7BVX6-F1
#
_cell.length_a   1.000
_cell.length_b   1.000
_cell.length_c   1.000
_cell.angle_alpha   90.00
_cell.angle_beta   90.00
_cell.angle_gamma   90.00
#
_symmetry.space_group_name_H-M   'P 1'
#
loop_
_entity.id
_entity.type
_entity.pdbx_description
1 polymer ?
#
loop_
_entity_poly.entity_id
_entity_poly.type
_entity_poly.pdbx_seq_one_letter_code
_entity_poly.pdbx_strand_id
1 'polypeptide(L)'
;MTITEKQKMIRGEVYNPRDEELVQDRRTNMLRLIEFNTSTDDEERLKLARKIFGSFGEGTFINPTFRCDYGYQIFIGNNVEINYDCCFLDIARITIGNNVFFGPNVHLYTVNHPLDPTERRKGVEIPKAITIGDDCWIGGCVVVCPGVTIGKGVTIGAGSVVTRDIPDYSLAVGSPAKPKQIKDIKEFLEIARRKDAKSARVKKNADNVKFKVRCSRYLYTLVVKDKSKANKLRQSLPPALVVQEI
;
A
#
# COMPACT_ATOMS: atom_id res chain seq x y z
N MET A 1 14.99 33.43 4.67
CA MET A 1 13.76 33.17 5.45
C MET A 1 13.90 31.81 6.11
N THR A 2 13.50 31.69 7.38
CA THR A 2 13.47 30.41 8.09
C THR A 2 12.36 29.54 7.52
N ILE A 3 12.62 28.25 7.29
CA ILE A 3 11.62 27.29 6.81
C ILE A 3 10.53 27.04 7.88
N THR A 4 9.26 27.00 7.50
CA THR A 4 8.15 26.76 8.44
C THR A 4 8.04 25.28 8.82
N GLU A 5 7.35 24.95 9.92
CA GLU A 5 7.16 23.55 10.33
C GLU A 5 6.34 22.75 9.30
N LYS A 6 5.37 23.37 8.63
CA LYS A 6 4.66 22.75 7.50
C LYS A 6 5.57 22.44 6.32
N GLN A 7 6.48 23.36 5.98
CA GLN A 7 7.45 23.12 4.92
C GLN A 7 8.41 21.98 5.29
N LYS A 8 8.83 21.86 6.55
CA LYS A 8 9.61 20.71 7.06
C LYS A 8 8.82 19.41 6.93
N MET A 9 7.58 19.38 7.40
CA MET A 9 6.68 18.23 7.31
C MET A 9 6.53 17.74 5.86
N ILE A 10 6.22 18.65 4.94
CA ILE A 10 6.05 18.33 3.51
C ILE A 10 7.35 17.77 2.89
N ARG A 11 8.52 18.26 3.33
CA ARG A 11 9.83 17.77 2.89
C ARG A 11 10.26 16.45 3.54
N GLY A 12 9.49 15.92 4.48
CA GLY A 12 9.86 14.70 5.22
C GLY A 12 10.92 14.94 6.30
N GLU A 13 11.11 16.18 6.70
CA GLU A 13 12.03 16.58 7.78
C GLU A 13 11.33 16.48 9.14
N VAL A 14 12.11 16.33 10.22
CA VAL A 14 11.58 16.36 11.59
C VAL A 14 10.97 17.73 11.86
N TYR A 15 9.75 17.75 12.39
CA TYR A 15 8.97 18.97 12.61
C TYR A 15 8.21 18.92 13.94
N ASN A 16 7.72 20.08 14.37
CA ASN A 16 6.84 20.26 15.51
C ASN A 16 5.36 20.22 15.04
N PRO A 17 4.60 19.15 15.35
CA PRO A 17 3.20 19.04 14.95
C PRO A 17 2.27 20.00 15.70
N ARG A 18 2.74 20.66 16.76
CA ARG A 18 2.00 21.66 17.54
C ARG A 18 2.12 23.08 17.00
N ASP A 19 2.82 23.27 15.88
CA ASP A 19 2.82 24.53 15.15
C ASP A 19 1.38 24.99 14.86
N GLU A 20 1.13 26.28 15.00
CA GLU A 20 -0.23 26.85 14.90
C GLU A 20 -0.86 26.61 13.52
N GLU A 21 -0.07 26.70 12.44
CA GLU A 21 -0.57 26.45 11.08
C GLU A 21 -1.04 24.99 10.94
N LEU A 22 -0.24 24.05 11.45
CA LEU A 22 -0.54 22.62 11.36
C LEU A 22 -1.72 22.21 12.25
N VAL A 23 -1.84 22.80 13.44
CA VAL A 23 -3.00 22.60 14.32
C VAL A 23 -4.29 23.09 13.63
N GLN A 24 -4.23 24.27 13.01
CA GLN A 24 -5.38 24.84 12.30
C GLN A 24 -5.75 24.00 11.07
N ASP A 25 -4.76 23.54 10.29
CA ASP A 25 -4.98 22.66 9.14
C ASP A 25 -5.72 21.37 9.55
N ARG A 26 -5.25 20.67 10.60
CA ARG A 26 -5.93 19.45 11.10
C ARG A 26 -7.34 19.74 11.60
N ARG A 27 -7.56 20.87 12.27
CA ARG A 27 -8.90 21.29 12.72
C ARG A 27 -9.83 21.51 11.53
N THR A 28 -9.37 22.21 10.49
CA THR A 28 -10.14 22.44 9.27
C THR A 28 -10.45 21.13 8.55
N ASN A 29 -9.47 20.22 8.44
CA ASN A 29 -9.70 18.92 7.84
C ASN A 29 -10.69 18.05 8.64
N MET A 30 -10.57 18.03 9.97
CA MET A 30 -11.51 17.32 10.86
C MET A 30 -12.96 17.75 10.61
N LEU A 31 -13.23 19.05 10.48
CA LEU A 31 -14.58 19.55 10.19
C LEU A 31 -15.10 19.06 8.83
N ARG A 32 -14.25 19.09 7.79
CA ARG A 32 -14.60 18.55 6.46
C ARG A 32 -14.85 17.05 6.50
N LEU A 33 -14.08 16.30 7.27
CA LEU A 33 -14.28 14.85 7.44
C LEU A 33 -15.57 14.53 8.20
N ILE A 34 -15.99 15.37 9.14
CA ILE A 34 -17.31 15.21 9.79
C ILE A 34 -18.40 15.34 8.73
N GLU A 35 -18.41 16.43 7.95
CA GLU A 35 -19.37 16.63 6.87
C GLU A 35 -19.35 15.46 5.87
N PHE A 36 -18.16 15.05 5.44
CA PHE A 36 -17.97 13.93 4.52
C PHE A 36 -18.55 12.61 5.06
N ASN A 37 -18.26 12.29 6.33
CA ASN A 37 -18.67 11.05 6.96
C ASN A 37 -20.16 11.00 7.29
N THR A 38 -20.79 12.15 7.51
CA THR A 38 -22.24 12.24 7.82
C THR A 38 -23.11 12.48 6.59
N SER A 39 -22.52 12.85 5.44
CA SER A 39 -23.29 13.09 4.22
C SER A 39 -24.02 11.82 3.78
N THR A 40 -25.33 11.94 3.55
CA THR A 40 -26.16 10.90 2.91
C THR A 40 -26.25 11.06 1.38
N ASP A 41 -25.67 12.14 0.85
CA ASP A 41 -25.61 12.43 -0.59
C ASP A 41 -24.21 12.10 -1.12
N ASP A 42 -24.17 11.22 -2.13
CA ASP A 42 -22.95 10.76 -2.77
C ASP A 42 -22.30 11.86 -3.63
N GLU A 43 -23.08 12.75 -4.24
CA GLU A 43 -22.53 13.88 -5.01
C GLU A 43 -21.82 14.88 -4.09
N GLU A 44 -22.42 15.17 -2.93
CA GLU A 44 -21.81 16.04 -1.92
C GLU A 44 -20.56 15.38 -1.32
N ARG A 45 -20.61 14.08 -1.04
CA ARG A 45 -19.44 13.32 -0.58
C ARG A 45 -18.29 13.39 -1.59
N LEU A 46 -18.58 13.30 -2.89
CA LEU A 46 -17.59 13.45 -3.95
C LEU A 46 -16.99 14.86 -4.01
N LYS A 47 -17.80 15.92 -3.87
CA LYS A 47 -17.31 17.31 -3.82
C LYS A 47 -16.38 17.53 -2.62
N LEU A 48 -16.76 17.02 -1.45
CA LEU A 48 -15.96 17.08 -0.23
C LEU A 48 -14.65 16.31 -0.40
N ALA A 49 -14.67 15.11 -0.97
CA ALA A 49 -13.45 14.33 -1.26
C ALA A 49 -12.45 15.13 -2.10
N ARG A 50 -12.91 15.77 -3.19
CA ARG A 50 -12.06 16.60 -4.06
C ARG A 50 -11.49 17.84 -3.37
N LYS A 51 -12.11 18.29 -2.28
CA LYS A 51 -11.65 19.42 -1.44
C LYS A 51 -10.72 18.98 -0.31
N ILE A 52 -10.85 17.74 0.17
CA ILE A 52 -10.06 17.16 1.25
C ILE A 52 -8.72 16.64 0.73
N PHE A 53 -8.75 15.84 -0.35
CA PHE A 53 -7.59 15.09 -0.80
C PHE A 53 -6.74 15.85 -1.80
N GLY A 54 -5.42 15.58 -1.80
CA GLY A 54 -4.47 16.15 -2.76
C GLY A 54 -4.77 15.71 -4.21
N SER A 55 -5.29 14.50 -4.39
CA SER A 55 -5.96 14.08 -5.63
C SER A 55 -7.05 13.05 -5.35
N PHE A 56 -8.09 13.06 -6.18
CA PHE A 56 -9.20 12.10 -6.12
C PHE A 56 -9.63 11.74 -7.54
N GLY A 57 -9.17 10.58 -8.02
CA GLY A 57 -9.39 10.13 -9.39
C GLY A 57 -10.85 9.80 -9.72
N GLU A 58 -11.10 9.58 -11.00
CA GLU A 58 -12.42 9.17 -11.51
C GLU A 58 -12.74 7.74 -11.10
N GLY A 59 -14.03 7.44 -10.90
CA GLY A 59 -14.48 6.10 -10.48
C GLY A 59 -14.07 5.70 -9.07
N THR A 60 -13.50 6.61 -8.29
CA THR A 60 -13.03 6.37 -6.92
C THR A 60 -14.12 6.71 -5.89
N PHE A 61 -14.24 5.90 -4.84
CA PHE A 61 -15.14 6.16 -3.72
C PHE A 61 -14.55 5.68 -2.38
N ILE A 62 -15.04 6.29 -1.30
CA ILE A 62 -14.65 5.96 0.07
C ILE A 62 -15.93 5.78 0.88
N ASN A 63 -16.07 4.61 1.51
CA ASN A 63 -17.16 4.34 2.43
C ASN A 63 -16.91 5.05 3.78
N PRO A 64 -17.89 5.80 4.31
CA PRO A 64 -17.76 6.40 5.63
C PRO A 64 -17.93 5.33 6.72
N THR A 65 -17.17 5.32 7.82
CA THR A 65 -16.30 6.41 8.27
C THR A 65 -14.86 6.33 7.74
N PHE A 66 -14.26 7.48 7.43
CA PHE A 66 -12.85 7.61 7.02
C PHE A 66 -12.14 8.68 7.86
N ARG A 67 -10.85 8.47 8.15
CA ARG A 67 -10.03 9.39 8.96
C ARG A 67 -8.67 9.66 8.32
N CYS A 68 -8.22 10.91 8.37
CA CYS A 68 -6.86 11.34 8.07
C CYS A 68 -6.50 12.62 8.86
N ASP A 69 -5.23 13.01 8.88
CA ASP A 69 -4.78 14.19 9.60
C ASP A 69 -5.08 15.46 8.80
N TYR A 70 -4.59 15.53 7.57
CA TYR A 70 -4.60 16.74 6.73
C TYR A 70 -5.42 16.60 5.44
N GLY A 71 -5.48 15.39 4.88
CA GLY A 71 -6.12 15.09 3.60
C GLY A 71 -5.27 15.48 2.38
N TYR A 72 -4.67 16.68 2.38
CA TYR A 72 -3.96 17.23 1.23
C TYR A 72 -2.65 16.50 0.86
N GLN A 73 -2.15 15.58 1.70
CA GLN A 73 -1.00 14.73 1.41
C GLN A 73 -1.39 13.35 0.86
N ILE A 74 -2.69 13.07 0.71
CA ILE A 74 -3.20 11.81 0.14
C ILE A 74 -3.55 12.03 -1.34
N PHE A 75 -2.88 11.27 -2.19
CA PHE A 75 -3.04 11.32 -3.65
C PHE A 75 -3.60 9.99 -4.13
N ILE A 76 -4.88 9.99 -4.51
CA ILE A 76 -5.63 8.81 -4.94
C ILE A 76 -5.82 8.83 -6.46
N GLY A 77 -5.47 7.72 -7.12
CA GLY A 77 -5.71 7.48 -8.54
C GLY A 77 -7.17 7.14 -8.87
N ASN A 78 -7.37 6.55 -10.05
CA ASN A 78 -8.68 6.20 -10.61
C ASN A 78 -9.14 4.80 -10.17
N ASN A 79 -10.45 4.60 -10.11
CA ASN A 79 -11.08 3.32 -9.79
C ASN A 79 -10.59 2.72 -8.46
N VAL A 80 -10.43 3.57 -7.44
CA VAL A 80 -10.01 3.14 -6.10
C VAL A 80 -11.23 2.96 -5.20
N GLU A 81 -11.31 1.82 -4.53
CA GLU A 81 -12.33 1.55 -3.51
C GLU A 81 -11.68 1.53 -2.13
N ILE A 82 -12.15 2.41 -1.24
CA ILE A 82 -11.76 2.40 0.18
C ILE A 82 -12.98 2.01 1.01
N ASN A 83 -12.89 0.87 1.69
CA ASN A 83 -13.97 0.34 2.50
C ASN A 83 -13.99 0.96 3.92
N TYR A 84 -14.98 0.58 4.73
CA TYR A 84 -15.32 1.21 6.01
C TYR A 84 -14.12 1.33 6.97
N ASP A 85 -14.10 2.41 7.74
CA ASP A 85 -13.24 2.63 8.92
C ASP A 85 -11.73 2.67 8.63
N CYS A 86 -11.33 3.00 7.40
CA CYS A 86 -9.93 3.22 7.07
C CYS A 86 -9.37 4.51 7.71
N CYS A 87 -8.08 4.49 8.05
CA CYS A 87 -7.38 5.60 8.71
C CYS A 87 -6.01 5.83 8.08
N PHE A 88 -5.84 6.94 7.35
CA PHE A 88 -4.63 7.27 6.62
C PHE A 88 -3.97 8.51 7.25
N LEU A 89 -3.00 8.30 8.13
CA LEU A 89 -2.25 9.38 8.79
C LEU A 89 -1.21 9.94 7.82
N ASP A 90 -1.46 11.13 7.28
CA ASP A 90 -0.82 11.70 6.10
C ASP A 90 0.11 12.88 6.44
N ILE A 91 0.89 12.76 7.51
CA ILE A 91 1.97 13.72 7.80
C ILE A 91 3.06 13.73 6.71
N ALA A 92 3.17 12.67 5.91
CA ALA A 92 3.91 12.62 4.66
C ALA A 92 2.99 12.17 3.52
N ARG A 93 3.48 12.31 2.28
CA ARG A 93 2.73 11.90 1.09
C ARG A 93 2.33 10.41 1.15
N ILE A 94 1.04 10.15 0.91
CA ILE A 94 0.48 8.84 0.61
C ILE A 94 0.10 8.83 -0.86
N THR A 95 0.71 7.96 -1.66
CA THR A 95 0.38 7.81 -3.08
C THR A 95 -0.28 6.46 -3.32
N ILE A 96 -1.48 6.50 -3.91
CA ILE A 96 -2.28 5.32 -4.26
C ILE A 96 -2.48 5.34 -5.77
N GLY A 97 -2.07 4.27 -6.44
CA GLY A 97 -2.24 4.06 -7.88
C GLY A 97 -3.70 3.85 -8.29
N ASN A 98 -3.89 3.28 -9.48
CA ASN A 98 -5.20 3.00 -10.06
C ASN A 98 -5.67 1.58 -9.73
N ASN A 99 -6.99 1.36 -9.75
CA ASN A 99 -7.61 0.05 -9.57
C ASN A 99 -7.23 -0.62 -8.22
N VAL A 100 -7.12 0.18 -7.16
CA VAL A 100 -6.71 -0.30 -5.83
C VAL A 100 -7.94 -0.55 -4.96
N PHE A 101 -7.98 -1.69 -4.29
CA PHE A 101 -9.05 -2.05 -3.36
C PHE A 101 -8.50 -2.13 -1.94
N PHE A 102 -9.12 -1.41 -1.00
CA PHE A 102 -8.85 -1.52 0.42
C PHE A 102 -10.04 -2.18 1.11
N GLY A 103 -9.79 -3.23 1.88
CA GLY A 103 -10.77 -3.79 2.82
C GLY A 103 -11.05 -2.84 3.99
N PRO A 104 -11.99 -3.18 4.88
CA PRO A 104 -12.33 -2.32 5.99
C PRO A 104 -11.19 -2.27 7.02
N ASN A 105 -11.13 -1.19 7.80
CA ASN A 105 -10.13 -0.98 8.86
C ASN A 105 -8.67 -1.07 8.37
N VAL A 106 -8.39 -0.64 7.13
CA VAL A 106 -6.99 -0.53 6.66
C VAL A 106 -6.39 0.78 7.14
N HIS A 107 -5.21 0.69 7.74
CA HIS A 107 -4.51 1.83 8.28
C HIS A 107 -3.17 2.06 7.58
N LEU A 108 -2.95 3.28 7.10
CA LEU A 108 -1.69 3.72 6.49
C LEU A 108 -1.06 4.78 7.40
N TYR A 109 0.13 4.53 7.89
CA TYR A 109 0.80 5.44 8.82
C TYR A 109 2.06 6.00 8.19
N THR A 110 2.06 7.30 7.90
CA THR A 110 3.30 8.00 7.50
C THR A 110 4.05 8.60 8.69
N VAL A 111 3.48 8.48 9.90
CA VAL A 111 4.05 9.01 11.15
C VAL A 111 4.96 8.03 11.85
N ASN A 112 6.13 8.51 12.26
CA ASN A 112 6.98 7.85 13.22
C ASN A 112 7.43 8.83 14.31
N HIS A 113 7.95 8.31 15.41
CA HIS A 113 8.52 9.09 16.50
C HIS A 113 9.92 8.59 16.84
N PRO A 114 10.76 9.42 17.47
CA PRO A 114 12.00 8.93 18.06
C PRO A 114 11.77 7.73 18.98
N LEU A 115 12.65 6.74 18.88
CA LEU A 115 12.61 5.56 19.75
C LEU A 115 13.07 5.92 21.18
N ASP A 116 14.07 6.81 21.29
CA ASP A 116 14.51 7.38 22.56
C ASP A 116 13.37 8.19 23.21
N PRO A 117 12.92 7.81 24.42
CA PRO A 117 11.87 8.54 25.13
C PRO A 117 12.19 10.02 25.39
N THR A 118 13.46 10.38 25.59
CA THR A 118 13.92 11.76 25.83
C THR A 118 13.69 12.62 24.59
N GLU A 119 14.05 12.09 23.43
CA GLU A 119 13.80 12.74 22.14
C GLU A 119 12.29 12.77 21.82
N ARG A 120 11.58 11.67 22.09
CA ARG A 120 10.12 11.60 21.86
C ARG A 120 9.34 12.59 22.72
N ARG A 121 9.78 12.89 23.95
CA ARG A 121 9.15 13.89 24.83
C ARG A 121 9.20 15.31 24.27
N LYS A 122 10.11 15.60 23.34
CA LYS A 122 10.10 16.87 22.59
C LYS A 122 8.86 17.01 21.71
N GLY A 123 8.13 15.91 21.48
CA GLY A 123 6.86 15.89 20.77
C GLY A 123 7.01 16.06 19.26
N VAL A 124 8.18 15.76 18.72
CA VAL A 124 8.45 15.83 17.28
C VAL A 124 7.94 14.59 16.55
N GLU A 125 7.66 14.77 15.27
CA GLU A 125 7.23 13.71 14.36
C GLU A 125 8.21 13.55 13.20
N ILE A 126 8.33 12.32 12.71
CA ILE A 126 9.23 11.92 11.63
C ILE A 126 8.37 11.44 10.46
N PRO A 127 8.17 12.25 9.40
CA PRO A 127 7.36 11.85 8.25
C PRO A 127 8.09 10.85 7.35
N LYS A 128 7.39 9.79 6.92
CA LYS A 128 7.87 8.83 5.91
C LYS A 128 6.74 8.44 4.97
N ALA A 129 6.90 8.80 3.69
CA ALA A 129 5.89 8.58 2.65
C ALA A 129 5.55 7.10 2.46
N ILE A 130 4.31 6.82 2.04
CA ILE A 130 3.85 5.50 1.63
C ILE A 130 3.47 5.54 0.16
N THR A 131 3.79 4.47 -0.58
CA THR A 131 3.38 4.32 -1.98
C THR A 131 2.73 2.96 -2.19
N ILE A 132 1.56 2.95 -2.84
CA ILE A 132 0.82 1.75 -3.22
C ILE A 132 0.63 1.81 -4.74
N GLY A 133 1.20 0.84 -5.45
CA GLY A 133 1.11 0.75 -6.90
C GLY A 133 -0.27 0.32 -7.40
N ASP A 134 -0.44 0.37 -8.72
CA ASP A 134 -1.68 0.00 -9.41
C ASP A 134 -2.10 -1.45 -9.13
N ASP A 135 -3.39 -1.76 -9.31
CA ASP A 135 -3.98 -3.11 -9.26
C ASP A 135 -3.76 -3.85 -7.93
N CYS A 136 -3.55 -3.13 -6.83
CA CYS A 136 -3.35 -3.73 -5.51
C CYS A 136 -4.66 -4.08 -4.81
N TRP A 137 -4.64 -5.14 -4.01
CA TRP A 137 -5.70 -5.44 -3.05
C TRP A 137 -5.13 -5.53 -1.64
N ILE A 138 -5.56 -4.62 -0.79
CA ILE A 138 -5.15 -4.53 0.61
C ILE A 138 -6.29 -5.09 1.47
N GLY A 139 -6.11 -6.29 2.02
CA GLY A 139 -7.13 -6.94 2.85
C GLY A 139 -7.49 -6.13 4.09
N GLY A 140 -8.66 -6.39 4.68
CA GLY A 140 -9.12 -5.66 5.86
C GLY A 140 -8.21 -5.82 7.08
N CYS A 141 -8.25 -4.84 7.98
CA CYS A 141 -7.43 -4.80 9.20
C CYS A 141 -5.91 -4.84 8.92
N VAL A 142 -5.46 -4.40 7.75
CA VAL A 142 -4.02 -4.28 7.43
C VAL A 142 -3.47 -2.98 7.98
N VAL A 143 -2.26 -3.03 8.52
CA VAL A 143 -1.47 -1.85 8.88
C VAL A 143 -0.27 -1.75 7.94
N VAL A 144 -0.06 -0.57 7.34
CA VAL A 144 1.14 -0.25 6.57
C VAL A 144 1.98 0.78 7.33
N CYS A 145 3.20 0.39 7.65
CA CYS A 145 4.13 1.22 8.43
C CYS A 145 4.77 2.34 7.60
N PRO A 146 5.36 3.34 8.27
CA PRO A 146 5.94 4.50 7.60
C PRO A 146 7.08 4.13 6.64
N GLY A 147 7.12 4.75 5.47
CA GLY A 147 8.19 4.59 4.49
C GLY A 147 8.04 3.40 3.53
N VAL A 148 6.92 2.66 3.60
CA VAL A 148 6.72 1.43 2.82
C VAL A 148 6.24 1.72 1.40
N THR A 149 6.86 1.03 0.44
CA THR A 149 6.39 0.90 -0.94
C THR A 149 5.78 -0.49 -1.19
N ILE A 150 4.50 -0.54 -1.56
CA ILE A 150 3.81 -1.72 -2.05
C ILE A 150 3.77 -1.64 -3.58
N GLY A 151 4.48 -2.55 -4.24
CA GLY A 151 4.56 -2.61 -5.70
C GLY A 151 3.24 -2.98 -6.37
N LYS A 152 3.16 -2.78 -7.69
CA LYS A 152 1.93 -3.00 -8.46
C LYS A 152 1.43 -4.45 -8.41
N GLY A 153 0.11 -4.63 -8.42
CA GLY A 153 -0.54 -5.95 -8.47
C GLY A 153 -0.34 -6.80 -7.22
N VAL A 154 0.02 -6.19 -6.10
CA VAL A 154 0.24 -6.89 -4.83
C VAL A 154 -1.08 -7.16 -4.12
N THR A 155 -1.19 -8.34 -3.53
CA THR A 155 -2.24 -8.65 -2.55
C THR A 155 -1.62 -8.71 -1.16
N ILE A 156 -2.19 -7.95 -0.22
CA ILE A 156 -1.86 -8.07 1.21
C ILE A 156 -3.02 -8.80 1.90
N GLY A 157 -2.73 -9.91 2.56
CA GLY A 157 -3.77 -10.64 3.30
C GLY A 157 -4.26 -9.86 4.51
N ALA A 158 -5.54 -10.04 4.86
CA ALA A 158 -6.16 -9.39 6.01
C ALA A 158 -5.37 -9.59 7.31
N GLY A 159 -5.40 -8.58 8.19
CA GLY A 159 -4.71 -8.61 9.50
C GLY A 159 -3.18 -8.51 9.43
N SER A 160 -2.59 -8.25 8.26
CA SER A 160 -1.14 -8.18 8.11
C SER A 160 -0.56 -6.83 8.54
N VAL A 161 0.69 -6.83 9.01
CA VAL A 161 1.44 -5.61 9.34
C VAL A 161 2.63 -5.48 8.39
N VAL A 162 2.53 -4.56 7.42
CA VAL A 162 3.54 -4.33 6.39
C VAL A 162 4.60 -3.37 6.92
N THR A 163 5.77 -3.92 7.26
CA THR A 163 6.88 -3.16 7.86
C THR A 163 8.02 -2.86 6.88
N ARG A 164 7.95 -3.41 5.66
CA ARG A 164 8.97 -3.32 4.61
C ARG A 164 8.31 -3.37 3.24
N ASP A 165 9.02 -2.88 2.24
CA ASP A 165 8.56 -2.90 0.85
C ASP A 165 8.14 -4.29 0.39
N ILE A 166 7.05 -4.33 -0.39
CA ILE A 166 6.53 -5.56 -0.99
C ILE A 166 6.69 -5.46 -2.50
N PRO A 167 7.44 -6.38 -3.14
CA PRO A 167 7.68 -6.31 -4.58
C PRO A 167 6.41 -6.56 -5.38
N ASP A 168 6.33 -5.99 -6.58
CA ASP A 168 5.23 -6.15 -7.55
C ASP A 168 4.71 -7.59 -7.61
N TYR A 169 3.42 -7.77 -7.90
CA TYR A 169 2.75 -9.04 -8.17
C TYR A 169 3.11 -10.10 -7.12
N SER A 170 3.02 -9.76 -5.84
CA SER A 170 3.28 -10.68 -4.73
C SER A 170 2.03 -10.82 -3.88
N LEU A 171 1.90 -11.97 -3.23
CA LEU A 171 1.03 -12.09 -2.07
C LEU A 171 1.89 -11.98 -0.83
N ALA A 172 1.60 -11.04 0.07
CA ALA A 172 2.23 -10.94 1.37
C ALA A 172 1.20 -11.10 2.50
N VAL A 173 1.58 -11.84 3.53
CA VAL A 173 0.72 -12.11 4.70
C VAL A 173 1.54 -12.11 5.99
N GLY A 174 0.89 -11.83 7.11
CA GLY A 174 1.45 -11.98 8.47
C GLY A 174 1.82 -10.66 9.15
N SER A 175 2.33 -10.76 10.38
CA SER A 175 2.84 -9.65 11.17
C SER A 175 4.23 -10.02 11.72
N PRO A 176 5.33 -9.56 11.09
CA PRO A 176 5.37 -8.72 9.90
C PRO A 176 4.98 -9.47 8.62
N ALA A 177 4.39 -8.75 7.67
CA ALA A 177 3.97 -9.27 6.37
C ALA A 177 5.19 -9.70 5.56
N LYS A 178 5.17 -10.93 5.04
CA LYS A 178 6.23 -11.44 4.18
C LYS A 178 5.65 -11.95 2.86
N PRO A 179 6.30 -11.68 1.72
CA PRO A 179 5.94 -12.34 0.48
C PRO A 179 5.94 -13.86 0.66
N LYS A 180 4.89 -14.55 0.19
CA LYS A 180 4.90 -16.02 0.13
C LYS A 180 5.88 -16.48 -0.94
N GLN A 181 7.11 -16.73 -0.51
CA GLN A 181 8.19 -17.22 -1.34
C GLN A 181 8.39 -18.72 -1.11
N ILE A 182 8.29 -19.48 -2.19
CA ILE A 182 8.74 -20.87 -2.26
C ILE A 182 10.26 -20.86 -2.43
N LYS A 183 10.96 -21.69 -1.67
CA LYS A 183 12.42 -21.79 -1.72
C LYS A 183 12.90 -22.95 -2.58
N ASP A 184 12.08 -23.99 -2.72
CA ASP A 184 12.42 -25.19 -3.45
C ASP A 184 11.77 -25.24 -4.85
N ILE A 185 12.54 -25.68 -5.85
CA ILE A 185 12.07 -25.72 -7.25
C ILE A 185 11.04 -26.82 -7.44
N LYS A 186 11.19 -27.96 -6.78
CA LYS A 186 10.27 -29.09 -6.89
C LYS A 186 8.91 -28.74 -6.30
N GLU A 187 8.89 -28.14 -5.12
CA GLU A 187 7.67 -27.62 -4.49
C GLU A 187 6.94 -26.62 -5.41
N PHE A 188 7.69 -25.70 -6.04
CA PHE A 188 7.11 -24.74 -6.98
C PHE A 188 6.46 -25.42 -8.19
N LEU A 189 7.12 -26.44 -8.76
CA LEU A 189 6.59 -27.21 -9.89
C LEU A 189 5.35 -28.04 -9.50
N GLU A 190 5.34 -28.60 -8.30
CA GLU A 190 4.16 -29.30 -7.76
C GLU A 190 2.96 -28.35 -7.66
N ILE A 191 3.19 -27.13 -7.16
CA ILE A 191 2.17 -26.09 -7.11
C ILE A 191 1.72 -25.64 -8.51
N ALA A 192 2.66 -25.48 -9.45
CA ALA A 192 2.35 -25.11 -10.84
C ALA A 192 1.46 -26.15 -11.55
N ARG A 193 1.55 -27.43 -11.14
CA ARG A 193 0.76 -28.55 -11.69
C ARG A 193 -0.60 -28.73 -11.04
N ARG A 194 -0.91 -28.00 -9.97
CA ARG A 194 -2.22 -28.11 -9.31
C ARG A 194 -3.33 -27.72 -10.28
N LYS A 195 -4.48 -28.38 -10.16
CA LYS A 195 -5.68 -28.08 -10.97
C LYS A 195 -6.15 -26.63 -10.85
N ASP A 196 -5.86 -25.96 -9.74
CA ASP A 196 -6.24 -24.58 -9.49
C ASP A 196 -5.17 -23.55 -9.89
N ALA A 197 -4.04 -23.98 -10.46
CA ALA A 197 -3.06 -23.09 -11.08
C ALA A 197 -3.62 -22.53 -12.39
N LYS A 198 -3.79 -21.21 -12.46
CA LYS A 198 -4.45 -20.51 -13.57
C LYS A 198 -3.45 -19.92 -14.57
N SER A 199 -2.35 -19.37 -14.07
CA SER A 199 -1.31 -18.76 -14.90
C SER A 199 0.04 -18.73 -14.20
N ALA A 200 1.10 -18.58 -14.99
CA ALA A 200 2.42 -18.25 -14.51
C ALA A 200 2.91 -16.92 -15.10
N ARG A 201 3.67 -16.16 -14.31
CA ARG A 201 4.42 -14.99 -14.77
C ARG A 201 5.89 -15.20 -14.50
N VAL A 202 6.72 -14.83 -15.47
CA VAL A 202 8.17 -14.94 -15.39
C VAL A 202 8.74 -13.54 -15.58
N LYS A 203 9.32 -12.99 -14.51
CA LYS A 203 9.96 -11.67 -14.50
C LYS A 203 11.46 -11.82 -14.46
N LYS A 204 12.16 -11.32 -15.48
CA LYS A 204 13.63 -11.31 -15.54
C LYS A 204 14.14 -10.00 -14.94
N ASN A 205 14.92 -10.09 -13.87
CA ASN A 205 15.65 -8.96 -13.28
C ASN A 205 17.15 -9.11 -13.59
N ALA A 206 17.95 -8.10 -13.26
CA ALA A 206 19.40 -8.11 -13.48
C ALA A 206 20.08 -9.36 -12.86
N ASP A 207 19.74 -9.66 -11.60
CA ASP A 207 20.45 -10.68 -10.80
C ASP A 207 19.65 -11.96 -10.55
N ASN A 208 18.39 -12.02 -11.01
CA ASN A 208 17.51 -13.17 -10.76
C ASN A 208 16.32 -13.21 -11.71
N VAL A 209 15.70 -14.39 -11.80
CA VAL A 209 14.41 -14.60 -12.46
C VAL A 209 13.37 -14.97 -11.41
N LYS A 210 12.24 -14.26 -11.40
CA LYS A 210 11.10 -14.56 -10.51
C LYS A 210 10.04 -15.32 -11.27
N PHE A 211 9.71 -16.51 -10.80
CA PHE A 211 8.59 -17.32 -11.29
C PHE A 211 7.43 -17.15 -10.33
N LYS A 212 6.25 -16.85 -10.87
CA LYS A 212 5.05 -16.60 -10.07
C LYS A 212 3.91 -17.42 -10.59
N VAL A 213 3.37 -18.32 -9.78
CA VAL A 213 2.20 -19.12 -10.14
C VAL A 213 0.99 -18.58 -9.41
N ARG A 214 -0.01 -18.15 -10.18
CA ARG A 214 -1.31 -17.77 -9.65
C ARG A 214 -2.17 -19.02 -9.51
N CYS A 215 -2.50 -19.37 -8.28
CA CYS A 215 -3.53 -20.35 -7.96
C CYS A 215 -4.86 -19.65 -7.63
N SER A 216 -5.90 -20.45 -7.34
CA SER A 216 -7.22 -19.93 -6.93
C SER A 216 -7.13 -18.88 -5.82
N ARG A 217 -6.50 -19.24 -4.70
CA ARG A 217 -6.41 -18.40 -3.49
C ARG A 217 -5.09 -17.64 -3.34
N TYR A 218 -4.01 -18.16 -3.90
CA TYR A 218 -2.67 -17.69 -3.56
C TYR A 218 -1.83 -17.40 -4.81
N LEU A 219 -0.90 -16.48 -4.66
CA LEU A 219 0.16 -16.21 -5.62
C LEU A 219 1.49 -16.65 -5.00
N TYR A 220 2.10 -17.67 -5.56
CA TYR A 220 3.36 -18.22 -5.07
C TYR A 220 4.51 -17.70 -5.89
N THR A 221 5.57 -17.23 -5.24
CA THR A 221 6.78 -16.74 -5.92
C THR A 221 7.96 -17.65 -5.64
N LEU A 222 8.71 -18.03 -6.67
CA LEU A 222 10.04 -18.63 -6.57
C LEU A 222 11.05 -17.69 -7.22
N VAL A 223 12.18 -17.47 -6.56
CA VAL A 223 13.26 -16.61 -7.08
C VAL A 223 14.47 -17.48 -7.38
N VAL A 224 14.93 -17.47 -8.64
CA VAL A 224 16.06 -18.26 -9.11
C VAL A 224 17.17 -17.31 -9.58
N LYS A 225 18.33 -17.34 -8.92
CA LYS A 225 19.49 -16.50 -9.27
C LYS A 225 20.27 -17.03 -10.48
N ASP A 226 20.34 -18.35 -10.62
CA ASP A 226 21.04 -19.02 -11.71
C ASP A 226 20.21 -18.98 -13.00
N LYS A 227 20.74 -18.33 -14.05
CA LYS A 227 20.05 -18.17 -15.34
C LYS A 227 19.81 -19.49 -16.06
N SER A 228 20.74 -20.45 -15.97
CA SER A 228 20.61 -21.77 -16.59
C SER A 228 19.50 -22.57 -15.91
N LYS A 229 19.45 -22.57 -14.58
CA LYS A 229 18.36 -23.19 -13.81
C LYS A 229 17.02 -22.53 -14.09
N ALA A 230 16.98 -21.20 -14.22
CA ALA A 230 15.77 -20.49 -14.59
C ALA A 230 15.26 -20.92 -15.98
N ASN A 231 16.13 -21.04 -16.98
CA ASN A 231 15.74 -21.50 -18.31
C ASN A 231 15.18 -22.94 -18.29
N LYS A 232 15.82 -23.85 -17.54
CA LYS A 232 15.31 -25.22 -17.36
C LYS A 232 13.95 -25.25 -16.66
N LEU A 233 13.79 -24.47 -15.59
CA LEU A 233 12.52 -24.35 -14.87
C LEU A 233 11.42 -23.81 -15.79
N ARG A 234 11.73 -22.80 -16.62
CA ARG A 234 10.80 -22.22 -17.59
C ARG A 234 10.26 -23.26 -18.57
N GLN A 235 11.12 -24.16 -19.04
CA GLN A 235 10.74 -25.28 -19.92
C GLN A 235 9.98 -26.39 -19.18
N SER A 236 10.16 -26.48 -17.86
CA SER A 236 9.51 -27.48 -17.01
C SER A 236 8.12 -27.07 -16.49
N LEU A 237 7.69 -25.83 -16.78
CA LEU A 237 6.33 -25.37 -16.45
C LEU A 237 5.30 -26.19 -17.22
N PRO A 238 4.13 -26.48 -16.62
CA PRO A 238 3.10 -27.26 -17.30
C PRO A 238 2.65 -26.60 -18.61
N PRO A 239 2.53 -27.34 -19.73
CA PRO A 239 2.15 -26.78 -21.03
C PRO A 239 0.77 -26.11 -21.02
N ALA A 240 -0.15 -26.61 -20.20
CA ALA A 240 -1.50 -26.07 -20.05
C ALA A 240 -1.53 -24.74 -19.27
N LEU A 241 -0.44 -24.36 -18.60
CA LEU A 241 -0.38 -23.14 -17.82
C LEU A 241 -0.02 -21.97 -18.73
N VAL A 242 -0.90 -20.97 -18.81
CA VAL A 242 -0.62 -19.75 -19.58
C VAL A 242 0.56 -19.02 -18.93
N VAL A 243 1.67 -18.86 -19.66
CA VAL A 243 2.88 -18.20 -19.17
C VAL A 243 3.06 -16.84 -19.82
N GLN A 244 3.17 -15.79 -19.01
CA GLN A 244 3.47 -14.43 -19.44
C GLN A 244 4.89 -14.04 -19.05
N GLU A 245 5.67 -13.53 -20.01
CA GLU A 245 6.95 -12.88 -19.74
C GLU A 245 6.68 -11.39 -19.46
N ILE A 246 7.17 -10.87 -18.34
CA ILE A 246 6.95 -9.50 -17.87
C ILE A 246 8.23 -8.83 -17.38
#